data_AF-A0A7T6Z6G6-F1
#
_entry.id   AF-A0A7T6Z6G6-F1
#
_cell.length_a   1.000
_cell.length_b   1.000
_cell.length_c   1.000
_cell.angle_alpha   90.00
_cell.angle_beta   90.00
_cell.angle_gamma   90.00
#
_symmetry.space_group_name_H-M   'P 1'
#
loop_
_entity.id
_entity.type
_entity.pdbx_description
1 polymer ?
#
loop_
_entity_poly.entity_id
_entity_poly.type
_entity_poly.pdbx_seq_one_letter_code
_entity_poly.pdbx_strand_id
1 'polypeptide(L)'
;MQTRGAYHDIGPTLSHKVWIVGLYLQYLTYSVIARRTRHSISAIKRYLRDFGRVVTCSKKGLTAAETAHMAGISERLANEYVALYRDYNIPEYADRIEDLVTSSNPSAPMAKGKKGAPKA
;
A
#
# COMPACT_ATOMS: atom_id res chain seq x y z
N MET A 1 -16.49 -14.76 7.61
CA MET A 1 -16.65 -15.44 6.31
C MET A 1 -15.50 -15.04 5.39
N GLN A 2 -14.53 -15.93 5.16
CA GLN A 2 -13.36 -15.67 4.32
C GLN A 2 -13.60 -16.29 2.94
N THR A 3 -13.97 -15.48 1.94
CA THR A 3 -14.01 -15.95 0.55
C THR A 3 -12.58 -16.06 0.02
N ARG A 4 -12.05 -17.28 0.04
CA ARG A 4 -10.81 -17.68 -0.64
C ARG A 4 -11.10 -17.72 -2.14
N GLY A 5 -10.91 -16.60 -2.82
CA GLY A 5 -10.81 -16.55 -4.28
C GLY A 5 -9.34 -16.73 -4.67
N ALA A 6 -9.03 -17.81 -5.36
CA ALA A 6 -7.72 -18.09 -5.91
C ALA A 6 -7.24 -16.92 -6.80
N TYR A 7 -6.05 -16.39 -6.52
CA TYR A 7 -5.33 -15.54 -7.46
C TYR A 7 -4.02 -16.25 -7.77
N HIS A 8 -4.03 -16.98 -8.89
CA HIS A 8 -2.86 -17.55 -9.53
C HIS A 8 -1.94 -16.40 -10.01
N ASP A 9 -0.63 -16.67 -10.05
CA ASP A 9 0.48 -15.81 -10.49
C ASP A 9 1.20 -14.88 -9.49
N ILE A 10 1.03 -15.08 -8.18
CA ILE A 10 1.94 -14.47 -7.20
C ILE A 10 2.45 -15.60 -6.32
N GLY A 11 3.78 -15.71 -6.19
CA GLY A 11 4.46 -16.80 -5.49
C GLY A 11 3.87 -17.13 -4.10
N PRO A 12 4.23 -18.29 -3.54
CA PRO A 12 3.54 -18.86 -2.39
C PRO A 12 3.57 -17.88 -1.22
N THR A 13 2.39 -17.32 -0.89
CA THR A 13 2.06 -16.60 0.36
C THR A 13 2.26 -15.08 0.45
N LEU A 14 1.96 -14.31 -0.61
CA LEU A 14 1.75 -12.86 -0.44
C LEU A 14 0.48 -12.57 0.41
N SER A 15 0.56 -11.71 1.43
CA SER A 15 -0.64 -11.31 2.20
C SER A 15 -1.64 -10.55 1.33
N HIS A 16 -2.93 -10.81 1.55
CA HIS A 16 -4.05 -10.11 0.90
C HIS A 16 -3.95 -8.58 1.04
N LYS A 17 -3.31 -8.08 2.10
CA LYS A 17 -3.07 -6.65 2.33
C LYS A 17 -2.06 -6.07 1.34
N VAL A 18 -0.98 -6.80 1.06
CA VAL A 18 0.09 -6.41 0.14
C VAL A 18 -0.44 -6.34 -1.28
N TRP A 19 -1.29 -7.30 -1.66
CA TRP A 19 -1.98 -7.26 -2.95
C TRP A 19 -2.84 -6.00 -3.11
N ILE A 20 -3.62 -5.62 -2.09
CA ILE A 20 -4.42 -4.38 -2.11
C ILE A 20 -3.54 -3.14 -2.32
N VAL A 21 -2.39 -3.07 -1.64
CA VAL A 21 -1.43 -1.95 -1.80
C VAL A 21 -0.86 -1.94 -3.20
N GLY A 22 -0.45 -3.10 -3.74
CA GLY A 22 0.06 -3.22 -5.11
C GLY A 22 -0.94 -2.73 -6.17
N LEU A 23 -2.22 -3.06 -6.03
CA LEU A 23 -3.28 -2.52 -6.90
C LEU A 23 -3.33 -0.98 -6.85
N TYR A 24 -3.17 -0.39 -5.66
CA TYR A 24 -3.15 1.07 -5.54
C TYR A 24 -1.92 1.73 -6.19
N LEU A 25 -0.75 1.08 -6.09
CA LEU A 25 0.48 1.52 -6.73
C LEU A 25 0.35 1.50 -8.27
N GLN A 26 -0.40 0.55 -8.81
CA GLN A 26 -0.77 0.47 -10.23
C GLN A 26 -1.86 1.49 -10.66
N TYR A 27 -2.01 2.60 -9.92
CA TYR A 27 -2.95 3.69 -10.22
C TYR A 27 -4.45 3.31 -10.22
N LEU A 28 -4.83 2.14 -9.69
CA LEU A 28 -6.25 1.81 -9.51
C LEU A 28 -6.90 2.71 -8.46
N THR A 29 -8.16 3.08 -8.70
CA THR A 29 -8.93 3.93 -7.78
C THR A 29 -9.49 3.14 -6.60
N TYR A 30 -9.76 3.83 -5.49
CA TYR A 30 -10.33 3.21 -4.28
C TYR A 30 -11.60 2.40 -4.54
N SER A 31 -12.49 2.89 -5.40
CA SER A 31 -13.75 2.22 -5.73
C SER A 31 -13.51 0.93 -6.53
N VAL A 32 -12.56 0.95 -7.48
CA VAL A 32 -12.20 -0.25 -8.26
C VAL A 32 -11.55 -1.30 -7.34
N ILE A 33 -10.62 -0.89 -6.47
CA ILE A 33 -9.96 -1.78 -5.52
C ILE A 33 -10.99 -2.35 -4.53
N ALA A 34 -11.88 -1.52 -3.99
CA ALA A 34 -12.94 -1.97 -3.08
C ALA A 34 -13.83 -3.04 -3.71
N ARG A 35 -14.25 -2.84 -4.96
CA ARG A 35 -15.06 -3.80 -5.71
C ARG A 35 -14.30 -5.10 -5.99
N ARG A 36 -13.04 -5.00 -6.46
CA ARG A 36 -12.21 -6.16 -6.84
C ARG A 36 -11.82 -7.01 -5.64
N THR A 37 -11.51 -6.37 -4.52
CA THR A 37 -10.98 -7.03 -3.31
C THR A 37 -12.04 -7.29 -2.25
N ARG A 38 -13.28 -6.82 -2.47
CA ARG A 38 -14.40 -6.91 -1.52
C ARG A 38 -14.07 -6.27 -0.16
N HIS A 39 -13.28 -5.20 -0.17
CA HIS A 39 -12.89 -4.44 1.02
C HIS A 39 -13.57 -3.08 1.06
N SER A 40 -13.81 -2.58 2.27
CA SER A 40 -14.25 -1.20 2.44
C SER A 40 -13.13 -0.22 2.11
N ILE A 41 -13.49 0.98 1.67
CA ILE A 41 -12.53 2.06 1.40
C ILE A 41 -11.72 2.38 2.67
N SER A 42 -12.34 2.32 3.85
CA SER A 42 -11.67 2.53 5.13
C SER A 42 -10.58 1.49 5.40
N ALA A 43 -10.82 0.21 5.08
CA ALA A 43 -9.81 -0.83 5.21
C ALA A 43 -8.65 -0.62 4.23
N ILE A 44 -8.95 -0.23 2.99
CA ILE A 44 -7.92 0.08 1.98
C ILE A 44 -7.04 1.24 2.46
N LYS A 45 -7.65 2.35 2.89
CA LYS A 45 -6.91 3.51 3.42
C LYS A 45 -6.01 3.15 4.61
N ARG A 46 -6.46 2.24 5.49
CA ARG A 46 -5.63 1.73 6.59
C ARG A 46 -4.38 1.03 6.06
N TYR A 47 -4.54 0.10 5.12
CA TYR A 47 -3.40 -0.64 4.55
C TYR A 47 -2.40 0.28 3.83
N LEU A 48 -2.90 1.30 3.12
CA LEU A 48 -2.04 2.31 2.48
C LEU A 48 -1.28 3.16 3.51
N ARG A 49 -1.92 3.52 4.63
CA ARG A 49 -1.25 4.24 5.72
C ARG A 49 -0.16 3.38 6.37
N ASP A 50 -0.45 2.11 6.62
CA ASP A 50 0.53 1.15 7.18
C ASP A 50 1.72 1.02 6.22
N PHE A 51 1.47 0.90 4.91
CA PHE A 51 2.52 0.87 3.90
C PHE A 51 3.34 2.17 3.86
N GLY A 52 2.71 3.34 3.88
CA GLY A 52 3.43 4.63 3.90
C GLY A 52 4.36 4.77 5.11
N ARG A 53 3.96 4.25 6.28
CA ARG A 53 4.84 4.16 7.46
C ARG A 53 6.03 3.23 7.22
N VAL A 54 5.80 2.06 6.63
CA VAL A 54 6.86 1.10 6.27
C VAL A 54 7.86 1.74 5.29
N VAL A 55 7.38 2.40 4.24
CA VAL A 55 8.24 3.11 3.27
C VAL A 55 9.05 4.20 3.98
N THR A 56 8.42 4.98 4.85
CA THR A 56 9.12 6.02 5.63
C THR A 56 10.22 5.43 6.51
N CYS A 57 9.95 4.30 7.18
CA CYS A 57 10.94 3.62 8.01
C CYS A 57 12.07 3.02 7.16
N SER A 58 11.73 2.41 6.03
CA SER A 58 12.70 1.84 5.09
C SER A 58 13.61 2.91 4.49
N LYS A 59 13.07 4.10 4.15
CA LYS A 59 13.86 5.26 3.71
C LYS A 59 14.83 5.78 4.78
N LYS A 60 14.51 5.60 6.06
CA LYS A 60 15.39 5.93 7.20
C LYS A 60 16.44 4.84 7.49
N GLY A 61 16.43 3.74 6.75
CA GLY A 61 17.38 2.63 6.96
C GLY A 61 17.03 1.71 8.14
N LEU A 62 15.79 1.76 8.65
CA LEU A 62 15.35 0.88 9.74
C LEU A 62 15.21 -0.58 9.26
N THR A 63 15.47 -1.51 10.17
CA THR A 63 15.26 -2.94 9.94
C THR A 63 13.78 -3.29 9.85
N ALA A 64 13.46 -4.46 9.29
CA ALA A 64 12.07 -4.93 9.20
C ALA A 64 11.42 -5.10 10.59
N ALA A 65 12.18 -5.53 11.59
CA ALA A 65 11.72 -5.69 12.98
C ALA A 65 11.37 -4.33 13.62
N GLU A 66 12.25 -3.34 13.49
CA GLU A 66 11.99 -1.98 13.99
C GLU A 66 10.81 -1.34 13.26
N THR A 67 10.75 -1.54 11.94
CA THR A 67 9.65 -1.06 11.10
C THR A 67 8.32 -1.68 11.52
N ALA A 68 8.30 -2.98 11.82
CA ALA A 68 7.11 -3.68 12.31
C ALA A 68 6.63 -3.09 13.65
N HIS A 69 7.57 -2.85 14.57
CA HIS A 69 7.29 -2.22 15.85
C HIS A 69 6.73 -0.80 15.70
N MET A 70 7.35 0.05 14.87
CA MET A 70 6.89 1.42 14.63
C MET A 70 5.53 1.48 13.90
N ALA A 71 5.32 0.60 12.93
CA ALA A 71 4.07 0.57 12.17
C ALA A 71 2.93 -0.16 12.91
N GLY A 72 3.21 -0.90 13.98
CA GLY A 72 2.23 -1.68 14.74
C GLY A 72 1.70 -2.88 13.96
N ILE A 73 2.54 -3.50 13.14
CA ILE A 73 2.20 -4.65 12.29
C ILE A 73 3.10 -5.84 12.60
N SER A 74 2.76 -7.02 12.07
CA SER A 74 3.64 -8.18 12.20
C SER A 74 4.92 -8.00 11.38
N GLU A 75 6.02 -8.56 11.87
CA GLU A 75 7.31 -8.55 11.18
C GLU A 75 7.23 -9.19 9.79
N ARG A 76 6.43 -10.25 9.65
CA ARG A 76 6.13 -10.84 8.35
C ARG A 76 5.53 -9.81 7.38
N LEU A 77 4.52 -9.05 7.82
CA LEU A 77 3.86 -8.05 6.97
C LEU A 77 4.80 -6.88 6.66
N ALA A 78 5.64 -6.48 7.60
CA ALA A 78 6.67 -5.47 7.36
C ALA A 78 7.65 -5.94 6.27
N ASN A 79 8.14 -7.18 6.33
CA ASN A 79 9.00 -7.75 5.30
C ASN A 79 8.30 -7.79 3.93
N GLU A 80 7.04 -8.22 3.87
CA GLU A 80 6.28 -8.25 2.62
C GLU A 80 6.07 -6.84 2.03
N TYR A 81 5.84 -5.82 2.86
CA TYR A 81 5.75 -4.43 2.41
C TYR A 81 7.11 -3.84 2.00
N VAL A 82 8.20 -4.19 2.68
CA VAL A 82 9.55 -3.79 2.27
C VAL A 82 9.91 -4.42 0.92
N ALA A 83 9.58 -5.69 0.70
CA ALA A 83 9.74 -6.34 -0.60
C ALA A 83 8.92 -5.65 -1.68
N LEU A 84 7.63 -5.38 -1.42
CA LEU A 84 6.77 -4.64 -2.35
C LEU A 84 7.34 -3.24 -2.66
N TYR A 85 7.86 -2.54 -1.66
CA TYR A 85 8.50 -1.24 -1.88
C TYR A 85 9.71 -1.37 -2.81
N ARG A 86 10.58 -2.37 -2.61
CA ARG A 86 11.74 -2.59 -3.49
C ARG A 86 11.33 -2.87 -4.94
N ASP A 87 10.28 -3.66 -5.14
CA ASP A 87 9.78 -4.00 -6.48
C ASP A 87 9.17 -2.79 -7.21
N TYR A 88 8.53 -1.87 -6.47
CA TYR A 88 7.86 -0.69 -7.01
C TYR A 88 8.69 0.60 -6.87
N ASN A 89 9.90 0.54 -6.32
CA ASN A 89 10.81 1.69 -6.19
C ASN A 89 11.52 1.98 -7.53
N ILE A 90 10.70 2.19 -8.56
CA ILE A 90 11.09 2.53 -9.92
C ILE A 90 10.46 3.88 -10.31
N PRO A 91 11.02 4.62 -11.28
CA PRO A 91 10.57 5.98 -11.62
C PRO A 91 9.07 6.05 -11.96
N GLU A 92 8.51 5.00 -12.54
CA GLU A 92 7.10 4.93 -12.98
C GLU A 92 6.10 5.03 -11.82
N TYR A 93 6.47 4.59 -10.63
CA TYR A 93 5.59 4.58 -9.44
C TYR A 93 6.07 5.53 -8.33
N ALA A 94 7.17 6.26 -8.56
CA ALA A 94 7.78 7.13 -7.56
C ALA A 94 6.81 8.19 -7.02
N ASP A 95 6.08 8.87 -7.91
CA ASP A 95 5.07 9.88 -7.54
C ASP A 95 4.00 9.29 -6.61
N ARG A 96 3.54 8.07 -6.92
CA ARG A 96 2.49 7.39 -6.17
C ARG A 96 2.96 6.99 -4.77
N ILE A 97 4.22 6.58 -4.65
CA ILE A 97 4.84 6.25 -3.37
C ILE A 97 5.03 7.53 -2.53
N GLU A 98 5.47 8.62 -3.16
CA GLU A 98 5.66 9.91 -2.47
C GLU A 98 4.33 10.48 -1.93
N ASP A 99 3.25 10.39 -2.71
CA ASP A 99 1.89 10.74 -2.27
C ASP A 99 1.48 9.95 -1.00
N LEU A 100 1.81 8.66 -0.96
CA LEU A 100 1.52 7.78 0.18
C LEU A 100 2.33 8.17 1.41
N VAL A 101 3.62 8.45 1.24
CA VAL A 101 4.50 8.88 2.35
C VAL A 101 4.00 10.21 2.91
N THR A 102 3.70 11.18 2.05
CA THR A 102 3.21 12.50 2.44
C THR A 102 1.89 12.40 3.21
N SER A 103 0.94 11.60 2.72
CA SER A 103 -0.37 11.42 3.37
C SER A 103 -0.33 10.56 4.65
N SER A 104 0.72 9.76 4.84
CA SER A 104 0.91 8.95 6.05
C SER A 104 1.45 9.74 7.24
N ASN A 105 2.09 10.89 6.99
CA ASN A 105 2.65 11.76 8.03
C ASN A 105 1.54 12.67 8.57
N PRO A 106 1.24 12.67 9.89
CA PRO A 106 0.16 13.49 10.46
C PRO A 106 0.38 15.02 10.33
N SER A 107 1.55 15.46 9.85
CA SER A 107 1.94 16.87 9.71
C SER A 107 1.72 17.47 8.32
N ALA A 108 1.29 16.70 7.31
CA ALA A 108 1.08 17.24 5.95
C ALA A 108 -0.40 17.45 5.64
N PRO A 109 -0.80 18.62 5.09
CA PRO A 109 -2.19 18.87 4.72
C PRO A 109 -2.59 17.93 3.58
N MET A 110 -3.73 17.27 3.78
CA MET A 110 -4.34 16.33 2.85
C MET A 110 -4.51 16.95 1.45
N ALA A 111 -3.61 16.62 0.52
CA ALA A 111 -3.75 16.99 -0.89
C ALA A 111 -5.01 16.31 -1.45
N LYS A 112 -6.00 17.14 -1.79
CA LYS A 112 -7.27 16.74 -2.39
C LYS A 112 -6.98 15.95 -3.67
N GLY A 113 -7.51 14.73 -3.75
CA GLY A 113 -7.45 13.91 -4.95
C GLY A 113 -7.88 14.73 -6.17
N LYS A 114 -6.99 14.86 -7.15
CA LYS A 114 -7.35 15.38 -8.47
C LYS A 114 -8.39 14.41 -9.06
N LYS A 115 -9.63 14.88 -9.15
CA LYS A 115 -10.68 14.30 -9.98
C LYS A 115 -10.16 14.25 -11.41
N GLY A 116 -9.93 13.05 -11.93
CA GLY A 116 -9.74 12.81 -13.36
C GLY A 116 -10.92 12.02 -13.89
N ALA A 117 -11.87 12.70 -14.51
CA ALA A 117 -12.83 12.16 -15.47
C ALA A 117 -13.24 13.31 -16.41
N PRO A 118 -13.58 13.08 -17.69
CA PRO A 118 -13.23 11.99 -18.61
C PRO A 118 -12.60 12.52 -19.94
N LYS A 119 -12.10 11.62 -20.79
CA LYS A 119 -12.00 11.80 -22.26
C LYS A 119 -12.67 10.55 -22.85
N ALA A 120 -13.56 10.58 -23.84
CA ALA A 120 -14.13 11.61 -24.68
C ALA A 120 -15.59 11.19 -25.02
#